data_AF-A0A936KED8-F1
#
_entry.id   AF-A0A936KED8-F1
#
_cell.length_a   1.000
_cell.length_b   1.000
_cell.length_c   1.000
_cell.angle_alpha   90.00
_cell.angle_beta   90.00
_cell.angle_gamma   90.00
#
_symmetry.space_group_name_H-M   'P 1'
#
loop_
_entity.id
_entity.type
_entity.pdbx_description
1 polymer ?
#
loop_
_entity_poly.entity_id
_entity_poly.type
_entity_poly.pdbx_seq_one_letter_code
_entity_poly.pdbx_strand_id
1 'polypeptide(L)' 'MLSIGAGSSVDLAEFQFNPTTHDGHVLISLLRGSLRLVTGLIAKLKPEQVKVTTPTTVIGVRGTDFIVEQR' A
#
# COMPACT_ATOMS: atom_id res chain seq x y z
N MET A 1 -4.54 6.71 5.43
CA MET A 1 -5.77 6.89 4.65
C MET A 1 -5.64 6.08 3.37
N LEU A 2 -6.63 5.27 3.02
CA LEU A 2 -6.65 4.52 1.77
C LEU A 2 -7.79 5.05 0.90
N SER A 3 -7.52 5.31 -0.38
CA SER A 3 -8.52 5.74 -1.35
C SER A 3 -8.41 4.88 -2.61
N ILE A 4 -9.56 4.48 -3.14
CA ILE A 4 -9.66 3.54 -4.24
C ILE A 4 -10.51 4.19 -5.34
N GLY A 5 -10.04 4.18 -6.58
CA GLY A 5 -10.74 4.75 -7.72
C GLY A 5 -11.93 3.89 -8.17
N ALA A 6 -12.85 4.47 -8.94
CA ALA A 6 -13.96 3.74 -9.53
C ALA A 6 -13.47 2.64 -10.49
N GLY A 7 -14.09 1.46 -10.44
CA GLY A 7 -13.69 0.31 -11.27
C GLY A 7 -12.38 -0.36 -10.85
N SER A 8 -11.87 -0.03 -9.66
CA SER A 8 -10.64 -0.66 -9.16
C SER A 8 -10.93 -1.99 -8.46
N SER A 9 -10.03 -2.95 -8.63
CA SER A 9 -10.02 -4.23 -7.94
C SER A 9 -8.75 -4.32 -7.12
N VAL A 10 -8.91 -4.32 -5.79
CA VAL A 10 -7.83 -4.30 -4.81
C VAL A 10 -8.04 -5.46 -3.86
N ASP A 11 -6.96 -6.17 -3.56
CA ASP A 11 -6.85 -7.20 -2.55
C ASP A 11 -5.89 -6.73 -1.45
N LEU A 12 -6.29 -6.87 -0.20
CA LEU A 12 -5.45 -6.58 0.96
C LEU A 12 -4.95 -7.92 1.49
N ALA A 13 -3.82 -8.38 0.97
CA ALA A 13 -3.28 -9.69 1.28
C ALA A 13 -2.80 -9.77 2.74
N GLU A 14 -2.06 -8.77 3.21
CA GLU A 14 -1.55 -8.73 4.58
C GLU A 14 -1.60 -7.32 5.16
N PHE A 15 -2.09 -7.21 6.39
CA PHE A 15 -2.06 -5.98 7.16
C PHE A 15 -1.75 -6.32 8.62
N GLN A 16 -0.59 -5.89 9.10
CA GLN A 16 -0.25 -5.90 10.51
C GLN A 16 0.26 -4.53 10.92
N PHE A 17 -0.25 -4.06 12.06
CA PHE A 17 0.22 -2.84 12.68
C PHE A 17 0.25 -3.02 14.19
N ASN A 18 1.42 -2.81 14.77
CA ASN A 18 1.61 -2.78 16.20
C ASN A 18 1.67 -1.30 16.65
N PRO A 19 0.65 -0.80 17.37
CA PRO A 19 0.62 0.61 17.80
C PRO A 19 1.64 0.93 18.89
N THR A 20 2.20 -0.06 19.59
CA THR A 20 3.20 0.13 20.65
C THR A 20 4.59 0.33 20.07
N THR A 21 5.01 -0.58 19.18
CA THR A 21 6.31 -0.49 18.50
C THR A 21 6.27 0.37 17.24
N HIS A 22 5.06 0.75 16.80
CA HIS A 22 4.78 1.39 15.51
C HIS A 22 5.30 0.58 14.31
N ASP A 23 5.57 -0.70 14.52
CA ASP A 23 6.07 -1.63 13.51
C ASP A 23 4.89 -2.34 12.85
N GLY A 24 5.05 -2.71 11.58
CA GLY A 24 3.95 -3.32 10.84
C GLY A 24 4.27 -3.46 9.36
N HIS A 25 3.57 -4.38 8.70
CA HIS A 25 3.66 -4.59 7.26
C HIS A 25 2.29 -4.45 6.61
N VAL A 26 2.31 -3.94 5.38
CA VAL A 26 1.13 -3.80 4.55
C VAL A 26 1.48 -4.32 3.16
N LEU A 27 0.78 -5.38 2.75
CA LEU A 27 0.85 -5.95 1.41
C LEU A 27 -0.50 -5.75 0.74
N ILE A 28 -0.52 -4.92 -0.30
CA ILE A 28 -1.71 -4.65 -1.12
C ILE A 28 -1.48 -5.19 -2.52
N SER A 29 -2.43 -5.90 -3.08
CA SER A 29 -2.44 -6.26 -4.50
C SER A 29 -3.49 -5.45 -5.26
N LEU A 30 -3.09 -4.64 -6.23
CA LEU A 30 -3.99 -3.89 -7.12
C LEU A 30 -4.05 -4.59 -8.48
N LEU A 31 -5.19 -5.23 -8.76
CA LEU A 31 -5.44 -5.97 -10.00
C LEU A 31 -5.75 -5.03 -11.18
N ARG A 32 -6.56 -3.99 -10.94
CA ARG A 32 -6.96 -2.98 -11.93
C ARG A 32 -7.42 -1.71 -11.22
N GLY A 33 -7.32 -0.56 -11.89
CA GLY A 33 -7.85 0.72 -11.45
C GLY A 33 -6.79 1.57 -10.75
N SER A 34 -7.20 2.39 -9.78
CA SER A 34 -6.29 3.27 -9.06
C SER A 34 -6.43 3.14 -7.55
N LEU A 35 -5.29 3.26 -6.87
CA LEU A 35 -5.17 3.16 -5.42
C LEU A 35 -4.25 4.26 -4.93
N ARG A 36 -4.71 5.06 -3.97
CA ARG A 36 -3.88 5.96 -3.18
C ARG A 36 -3.77 5.43 -1.77
N LEU A 37 -2.55 5.22 -1.30
CA LEU A 37 -2.32 4.80 0.08
C LEU A 37 -1.45 5.84 0.79
N VAL A 38 -1.96 6.30 1.92
CA VAL A 38 -1.25 7.13 2.87
C VAL A 38 -0.95 6.29 4.12
N THR A 39 0.27 5.75 4.17
CA THR A 39 0.77 4.77 5.14
C THR A 39 1.16 5.37 6.50
N GLY A 40 1.42 6.68 6.54
CA GLY A 40 1.75 7.40 7.76
C GLY A 40 3.00 6.85 8.44
N LEU A 41 2.88 6.52 9.74
CA LEU A 41 4.01 6.14 10.59
C LEU A 41 4.74 4.88 10.11
N ILE A 42 4.04 3.91 9.52
CA ILE A 42 4.64 2.64 9.05
C ILE A 42 5.69 2.90 7.97
N ALA A 43 5.36 3.66 6.92
CA ALA A 43 6.35 3.95 5.87
C ALA A 43 7.38 5.00 6.27
N LYS A 44 7.12 5.77 7.33
CA LYS A 44 8.11 6.69 7.90
C LYS A 44 9.18 5.92 8.69
N LEU A 45 8.79 4.87 9.41
CA LEU A 45 9.69 4.03 10.19
C LEU A 45 10.37 2.97 9.33
N LYS A 46 9.59 2.27 8.50
CA LYS A 46 10.06 1.19 7.63
C LYS A 46 9.33 1.23 6.27
N PRO A 47 9.82 2.04 5.32
CA PRO A 47 9.24 2.11 3.98
C PRO A 47 9.22 0.75 3.26
N GLU A 48 10.19 -0.12 3.53
CA GLU A 48 10.27 -1.49 3.00
C GLU A 48 9.18 -2.46 3.47
N GLN A 49 8.48 -2.14 4.55
CA GLN A 49 7.36 -2.93 5.05
C GLN A 49 6.04 -2.64 4.32
N VAL A 50 6.01 -1.62 3.46
CA VAL A 50 4.84 -1.32 2.61
C VAL A 50 5.14 -1.73 1.19
N LYS A 51 4.39 -2.71 0.71
CA LYS A 51 4.50 -3.22 -0.66
C LYS A 51 3.15 -3.18 -1.35
N VAL A 52 3.15 -2.67 -2.56
CA VAL A 52 2.00 -2.76 -3.46
C VAL A 52 2.38 -3.59 -4.66
N THR A 53 1.68 -4.68 -4.89
CA THR A 53 1.86 -5.56 -6.04
C THR A 53 0.77 -5.27 -7.06
N THR A 54 1.13 -5.09 -8.32
CA THR A 54 0.19 -5.13 -9.44
C THR A 54 0.53 -6.34 -10.30
N PRO A 55 -0.39 -6.83 -11.14
CA PRO A 55 -0.11 -7.92 -12.08
C PRO A 55 1.10 -7.66 -12.98
N THR A 56 1.44 -6.39 -13.19
CA THR A 56 2.51 -5.94 -14.08
C THR A 56 3.81 -5.63 -13.33
N THR A 57 3.79 -5.22 -12.05
CA THR A 57 4.98 -4.75 -11.33
C THR A 57 4.79 -4.75 -9.81
N VAL A 58 5.89 -4.95 -9.06
CA VAL A 58 5.92 -4.70 -7.61
C VAL A 58 6.44 -3.30 -7.33
N ILE A 59 5.66 -2.50 -6.62
CA ILE A 59 5.98 -1.12 -6.26
C ILE A 59 6.38 -1.08 -4.78
N GLY A 60 7.65 -0.74 -4.55
CA GLY A 60 8.18 -0.43 -3.23
C GLY A 60 7.88 1.03 -2.87
N VAL A 61 7.30 1.24 -1.70
CA VAL A 61 6.88 2.59 -1.26
C VAL A 61 8.02 3.25 -0.51
N ARG A 62 8.48 4.41 -0.98
CA ARG A 62 9.47 5.23 -0.29
C ARG A 62 8.88 6.59 0.06
N GLY A 63 8.02 6.61 1.07
CA GLY A 63 7.30 7.81 1.49
C GLY A 63 5.97 7.49 2.17
N THR A 64 5.24 8.53 2.59
CA THR A 64 3.98 8.36 3.32
C THR A 64 2.73 8.47 2.46
N ASP A 65 2.83 8.91 1.21
CA ASP A 65 1.71 9.13 0.28
C ASP A 65 2.15 8.78 -1.14
N PHE A 66 1.40 7.92 -1.80
CA PHE A 66 1.67 7.50 -3.16
C PHE A 66 0.38 7.02 -3.84
N ILE A 67 0.37 7.13 -5.17
CA ILE A 67 -0.75 6.73 -6.03
C ILE A 67 -0.23 5.68 -7.01
N VAL A 68 -0.95 4.58 -7.11
CA VAL A 68 -0.71 3.51 -8.08
C VAL A 68 -1.90 3.46 -9.02
N GLU A 69 -1.64 3.40 -10.32
CA GLU A 69 -2.66 3.25 -11.35
C GLU A 69 -2.29 2.07 -12.26
N GLN A 70 -3.23 1.15 -12.43
CA GLN A 70 -3.14 -0.02 -13.29
C GLN A 70 -4.31 0.03 -14.27
N ARG A 71 -4.01 0.14 -15.57
CA ARG A 71 -5.02 0.03 -16.63
C ARG A 71 -5.44 -1.43 -16.84
#